data_AF-A0A8T6ZUH1-F1
#
_entry.id   AF-A0A8T6ZUH1-F1
#
_cell.length_a   1.000
_cell.length_b   1.000
_cell.length_c   1.000
_cell.angle_alpha   90.00
_cell.angle_beta   90.00
_cell.angle_gamma   90.00
#
_symmetry.space_group_name_H-M   'P 1'
#
loop_
_entity.id
_entity.type
_entity.pdbx_description
1 polymer ?
#
loop_
_entity_poly.entity_id
_entity_poly.type
_entity_poly.pdbx_seq_one_letter_code
_entity_poly.pdbx_strand_id
1 'polypeptide(L)'
;SIGIQPDILVTRSERPLPSDERKKIALFTNVPEKAVISAYDADDLYKIPRMMNEQGFDEIVAKQLGLDLPPADLSEWDAVVEAKRNPTAEVDIAMVGKYMDLKDSYISLVEALQHGGLHTHTRVRIHFVESTDIENEGTAVLESMNGIVVPGGFGDRGIEGKIQTVQYARENGVPYLGICLGMQVAVVEAARNLAGLEGAMSTEFDRDTPHPVVGLITEWQDASGAKEERDEESDLGGTMRLGGQDVTLVEESLAARSYGRTNIVERHRHRYEVNNNYRAQLSEAGLTFSGVSVDDLVEMVEIEDHPFFLASQFHPEFTSNPRDGHPLFTSFVTAVREHAAGELPEAAQA
;
A
#
# COMPACT_ATOMS: atom_id res chain seq x y z
N SER A 1 -6.82 -40.46 -19.38
CA SER A 1 -6.81 -40.04 -17.97
C SER A 1 -5.37 -40.09 -17.48
N ILE A 2 -4.92 -39.09 -16.71
CA ILE A 2 -3.54 -38.95 -16.21
C ILE A 2 -3.31 -39.61 -14.84
N GLY A 3 -4.30 -40.39 -14.35
CA GLY A 3 -4.18 -41.13 -13.09
C GLY A 3 -4.54 -40.34 -11.82
N ILE A 4 -5.11 -39.15 -11.95
CA ILE A 4 -5.59 -38.33 -10.83
C ILE A 4 -7.10 -38.49 -10.70
N GLN A 5 -7.55 -38.85 -9.50
CA GLN A 5 -8.97 -38.90 -9.12
C GLN A 5 -9.23 -37.77 -8.13
N PRO A 6 -10.20 -36.87 -8.37
CA PRO A 6 -10.54 -35.82 -7.43
C PRO A 6 -11.25 -36.39 -6.19
N ASP A 7 -10.86 -35.90 -5.02
CA ASP A 7 -11.49 -36.20 -3.74
C ASP A 7 -12.61 -35.22 -3.38
N ILE A 8 -12.48 -33.97 -3.82
CA ILE A 8 -13.41 -32.86 -3.62
C ILE A 8 -13.55 -32.10 -4.95
N LEU A 9 -14.78 -31.69 -5.28
CA LEU A 9 -15.07 -30.85 -6.44
C LEU A 9 -15.57 -29.49 -5.98
N VAL A 10 -14.82 -28.43 -6.31
CA VAL A 10 -15.24 -27.05 -6.07
C VAL A 10 -15.86 -26.50 -7.34
N THR A 11 -17.17 -26.30 -7.33
CA THR A 11 -17.96 -25.93 -8.51
C THR A 11 -18.28 -24.44 -8.51
N ARG A 12 -17.64 -23.67 -9.42
CA ARG A 12 -17.89 -22.23 -9.57
C ARG A 12 -19.20 -22.00 -10.33
N SER A 13 -19.99 -21.03 -9.85
CA SER A 13 -21.29 -20.66 -10.42
C SER A 13 -21.71 -19.26 -9.98
N GLU A 14 -22.68 -18.64 -10.66
CA GLU A 14 -23.23 -17.33 -10.22
C GLU A 14 -24.17 -17.46 -9.00
N ARG A 15 -24.78 -18.63 -8.81
CA ARG A 15 -25.81 -18.89 -7.79
C ARG A 15 -25.55 -20.21 -7.08
N PRO A 16 -26.08 -20.40 -5.86
CA PRO A 16 -25.94 -21.68 -5.15
C PRO A 16 -26.36 -22.87 -6.01
N LEU A 17 -25.53 -23.91 -6.03
CA LEU A 17 -25.74 -25.12 -6.82
C LEU A 17 -26.97 -25.88 -6.28
N PRO A 18 -28.00 -26.13 -7.10
CA PRO A 18 -29.15 -26.94 -6.70
C PRO A 18 -28.73 -28.35 -6.28
N SER A 19 -29.46 -28.93 -5.33
CA SER A 19 -29.17 -30.27 -4.79
C SER A 19 -29.21 -31.37 -5.86
N ASP A 20 -30.11 -31.28 -6.84
CA ASP A 20 -30.20 -32.28 -7.92
C ASP A 20 -28.99 -32.25 -8.84
N GLU A 21 -28.48 -31.05 -9.17
CA GLU A 21 -27.25 -30.91 -9.95
C GLU A 21 -26.02 -31.39 -9.14
N ARG A 22 -25.99 -31.11 -7.83
CA ARG A 22 -24.95 -31.62 -6.92
C ARG A 22 -24.89 -33.16 -6.93
N LYS A 23 -26.04 -33.84 -6.82
CA LYS A 23 -26.15 -35.30 -6.89
C LYS A 23 -25.69 -35.86 -8.22
N LYS A 24 -26.09 -35.19 -9.30
CA LYS A 24 -25.74 -35.60 -10.66
C LYS A 24 -24.23 -35.51 -10.90
N ILE A 25 -23.60 -34.42 -10.45
CA ILE A 25 -22.14 -34.26 -10.51
C ILE A 25 -21.47 -35.37 -9.70
N ALA A 26 -21.88 -35.55 -8.44
CA ALA A 26 -21.34 -36.59 -7.55
C ALA A 26 -21.37 -37.99 -8.19
N LEU A 27 -22.51 -38.35 -8.80
CA LEU A 27 -22.69 -39.61 -9.51
C LEU A 27 -21.79 -39.75 -10.73
N PHE A 28 -21.66 -38.70 -11.55
CA PHE A 28 -20.85 -38.76 -12.78
C PHE A 28 -19.34 -38.73 -12.53
N THR A 29 -18.90 -38.17 -11.40
CA THR A 29 -17.47 -38.05 -11.08
C THR A 29 -17.01 -39.02 -10.01
N ASN A 30 -17.91 -39.87 -9.49
CA ASN A 30 -17.65 -40.82 -8.41
C ASN A 30 -17.07 -40.16 -7.14
N VAL A 31 -17.54 -38.97 -6.79
CA VAL A 31 -17.19 -38.31 -5.51
C VAL A 31 -18.42 -38.31 -4.59
N PRO A 32 -18.26 -38.35 -3.26
CA PRO A 32 -19.39 -38.20 -2.34
C PRO A 32 -20.15 -36.88 -2.60
N GLU A 33 -21.48 -36.89 -2.49
CA GLU A 33 -22.30 -35.68 -2.71
C GLU A 33 -21.86 -34.50 -1.84
N LYS A 34 -21.52 -34.77 -0.58
CA LYS A 34 -20.98 -33.76 0.35
C LYS A 34 -19.65 -33.14 -0.09
N ALA A 35 -18.87 -33.85 -0.91
CA ALA A 35 -17.60 -33.39 -1.45
C ALA A 35 -17.75 -32.61 -2.76
N VAL A 36 -18.99 -32.39 -3.24
CA VAL A 36 -19.28 -31.44 -4.31
C VAL A 36 -19.65 -30.10 -3.65
N ILE A 37 -18.70 -29.17 -3.59
CA ILE A 37 -18.83 -27.86 -2.94
C ILE A 37 -19.32 -26.82 -3.94
N SER A 38 -20.30 -26.02 -3.55
CA SER A 38 -20.81 -24.90 -4.34
C SER A 38 -20.02 -23.63 -4.02
N ALA A 39 -19.19 -23.20 -4.95
CA ALA A 39 -18.43 -21.95 -4.86
C ALA A 39 -19.14 -20.88 -5.70
N TYR A 40 -20.28 -20.39 -5.22
CA TYR A 40 -21.02 -19.37 -5.94
C TYR A 40 -20.38 -17.99 -5.78
N ASP A 41 -20.73 -17.05 -6.65
CA ASP A 41 -20.25 -15.66 -6.55
C ASP A 41 -20.77 -15.01 -5.27
N ALA A 42 -19.84 -14.77 -4.34
CA ALA A 42 -20.12 -14.00 -3.13
C ALA A 42 -20.09 -12.51 -3.48
N ASP A 43 -21.00 -11.74 -2.86
CA ASP A 43 -21.04 -10.28 -2.93
C ASP A 43 -19.91 -9.61 -2.12
N ASP A 44 -19.18 -10.40 -1.33
CA ASP A 44 -18.00 -9.97 -0.59
C ASP A 44 -16.99 -11.12 -0.46
N LEU A 45 -15.73 -10.86 -0.79
CA LEU A 45 -14.63 -11.82 -0.73
C LEU A 45 -14.51 -12.44 0.66
N TYR A 46 -14.71 -11.64 1.72
CA TYR A 46 -14.51 -12.08 3.10
C TYR A 46 -15.60 -13.02 3.62
N LYS A 47 -16.68 -13.24 2.85
CA LYS A 47 -17.73 -14.25 3.17
C LYS A 47 -17.37 -15.65 2.69
N ILE A 48 -16.39 -15.78 1.81
CA ILE A 48 -16.01 -17.09 1.22
C ILE A 48 -15.63 -18.11 2.30
N PRO A 49 -14.83 -17.78 3.35
CA PRO A 49 -14.51 -18.74 4.41
C PRO A 49 -15.75 -19.35 5.07
N ARG A 50 -16.73 -18.51 5.44
CA ARG A 50 -18.02 -18.95 6.00
C ARG A 50 -18.84 -19.77 5.02
N MET A 51 -18.96 -19.33 3.77
CA MET A 51 -19.66 -20.05 2.71
C MET A 51 -19.11 -21.47 2.48
N MET A 52 -17.79 -21.64 2.58
CA MET A 52 -17.14 -22.95 2.43
C MET A 52 -17.31 -23.81 3.68
N ASN A 53 -17.17 -23.23 4.87
CA ASN A 53 -17.32 -23.92 6.14
C ASN A 53 -18.76 -24.43 6.38
N GLU A 54 -19.79 -23.65 6.02
CA GLU A 54 -21.20 -24.07 6.09
C GLU A 54 -21.50 -25.31 5.20
N GLN A 55 -20.65 -25.58 4.21
CA GLN A 55 -20.73 -26.77 3.36
C GLN A 55 -19.84 -27.93 3.84
N GLY A 56 -19.17 -27.78 4.98
CA GLY A 56 -18.30 -28.79 5.59
C GLY A 56 -16.99 -29.04 4.82
N PHE A 57 -16.51 -28.05 4.04
CA PHE A 57 -15.31 -28.21 3.22
C PHE A 57 -14.07 -28.56 4.05
N ASP A 58 -13.84 -27.83 5.13
CA ASP A 58 -12.73 -28.03 6.07
C ASP A 58 -12.83 -29.37 6.81
N GLU A 59 -14.03 -29.78 7.21
CA GLU A 59 -14.26 -31.09 7.84
C GLU A 59 -13.89 -32.26 6.91
N ILE A 60 -14.20 -32.14 5.61
CA ILE A 60 -13.87 -33.16 4.61
C ILE A 60 -12.35 -33.26 4.46
N VAL A 61 -11.67 -32.11 4.36
CA VAL A 61 -10.20 -32.05 4.26
C VAL A 61 -9.54 -32.64 5.52
N ALA A 62 -9.96 -32.22 6.71
CA ALA A 62 -9.42 -32.72 7.98
C ALA A 62 -9.58 -34.24 8.09
N LYS A 63 -10.77 -34.76 7.76
CA LYS A 63 -11.04 -36.21 7.77
C LYS A 63 -10.17 -36.97 6.77
N GLN A 64 -9.95 -36.45 5.57
CA GLN A 64 -9.12 -37.09 4.54
C GLN A 64 -7.65 -37.13 4.94
N LEU A 65 -7.17 -36.10 5.63
CA LEU A 65 -5.80 -36.03 6.14
C LEU A 65 -5.61 -36.75 7.49
N GLY A 66 -6.69 -37.27 8.10
CA GLY A 66 -6.65 -37.96 9.38
C GLY A 66 -6.38 -37.02 10.57
N LEU A 67 -6.79 -35.77 10.46
CA LEU A 67 -6.61 -34.74 11.49
C LEU A 67 -7.83 -34.69 12.42
N ASP A 68 -7.58 -34.68 13.72
CA ASP A 68 -8.60 -34.44 14.76
C ASP A 68 -8.49 -32.96 15.18
N LEU A 69 -9.38 -32.13 14.64
CA LEU A 69 -9.37 -30.68 14.80
C LEU A 69 -10.69 -30.21 15.43
N PRO A 70 -10.66 -29.16 16.26
CA PRO A 70 -11.88 -28.51 16.72
C PRO A 70 -12.61 -27.83 15.53
N PRO A 71 -13.91 -27.50 15.68
CA PRO A 71 -14.62 -26.67 14.70
C PRO A 71 -13.90 -25.34 14.47
N ALA A 72 -13.87 -24.88 13.22
CA ALA A 72 -13.25 -23.61 12.86
C ALA A 72 -13.96 -22.42 13.53
N ASP A 73 -13.18 -21.55 14.18
CA ASP A 73 -13.66 -20.25 14.64
C ASP A 73 -13.51 -19.23 13.50
N LEU A 74 -14.63 -18.66 13.06
CA LEU A 74 -14.70 -17.68 11.98
C LEU A 74 -15.09 -16.27 12.47
N SER A 75 -15.04 -16.03 13.78
CA SER A 75 -15.43 -14.76 14.38
C SER A 75 -14.66 -13.55 13.82
N GLU A 76 -13.36 -13.70 13.51
CA GLU A 76 -12.57 -12.65 12.87
C GLU A 76 -13.11 -12.28 11.48
N TRP A 77 -13.52 -13.29 10.68
CA TRP A 77 -14.10 -13.06 9.36
C TRP A 77 -15.49 -12.41 9.43
N ASP A 78 -16.28 -12.77 10.43
CA ASP A 78 -17.58 -12.14 10.68
C ASP A 78 -17.43 -10.67 11.04
N ALA A 79 -16.46 -10.35 11.89
CA ALA A 79 -16.16 -8.98 12.28
C ALA A 79 -15.77 -8.12 11.06
N VAL A 80 -14.95 -8.67 10.16
CA VAL A 80 -14.57 -8.01 8.90
C VAL A 80 -15.78 -7.72 8.02
N VAL A 81 -16.66 -8.71 7.81
CA VAL A 81 -17.88 -8.55 7.00
C VAL A 81 -18.82 -7.52 7.64
N GLU A 82 -18.96 -7.54 8.96
CA GLU A 82 -19.82 -6.61 9.69
C GLU A 82 -19.31 -5.17 9.63
N ALA A 83 -18.00 -4.96 9.81
CA ALA A 83 -17.36 -3.66 9.69
C ALA A 83 -17.54 -3.06 8.29
N LYS A 84 -17.41 -3.88 7.24
CA LYS A 84 -17.59 -3.45 5.85
C LYS A 84 -19.03 -3.06 5.53
N ARG A 85 -20.00 -3.77 6.11
CA ARG A 85 -21.43 -3.52 5.88
C ARG A 85 -21.96 -2.28 6.60
N ASN A 86 -21.39 -1.93 7.75
CA ASN A 86 -21.89 -0.86 8.62
C ASN A 86 -20.84 0.23 8.88
N PRO A 87 -20.40 0.98 7.84
CA PRO A 87 -19.52 2.12 8.04
C PRO A 87 -20.27 3.28 8.70
N THR A 88 -19.57 4.04 9.52
CA THR A 88 -20.07 5.24 10.23
C THR A 88 -19.71 6.55 9.52
N ALA A 89 -18.75 6.50 8.60
CA ALA A 89 -18.31 7.62 7.78
C ALA A 89 -18.01 7.16 6.34
N GLU A 90 -17.89 8.10 5.42
CA GLU A 90 -17.49 7.87 4.03
C GLU A 90 -16.50 8.95 3.63
N VAL A 91 -15.43 8.57 2.93
CA VAL A 91 -14.37 9.48 2.50
C VAL A 91 -13.96 9.19 1.07
N ASP A 92 -13.57 10.24 0.35
CA ASP A 92 -13.08 10.19 -1.02
C ASP A 92 -11.55 10.36 -1.02
N ILE A 93 -10.83 9.34 -1.50
CA ILE A 93 -9.36 9.32 -1.57
C ILE A 93 -8.92 9.26 -3.03
N ALA A 94 -8.11 10.22 -3.47
CA ALA A 94 -7.45 10.16 -4.77
C ALA A 94 -6.22 9.25 -4.69
N MET A 95 -6.21 8.21 -5.53
CA MET A 95 -4.99 7.49 -5.86
C MET A 95 -4.44 8.10 -7.15
N VAL A 96 -3.24 8.68 -7.11
CA VAL A 96 -2.64 9.40 -8.25
C VAL A 96 -1.46 8.61 -8.80
N GLY A 97 -1.61 8.02 -9.97
CA GLY A 97 -0.71 7.01 -10.50
C GLY A 97 -0.64 7.01 -12.02
N LYS A 98 -0.09 5.94 -12.58
CA LYS A 98 0.07 5.75 -14.03
C LYS A 98 -0.64 4.46 -14.41
N TYR A 99 -1.43 4.48 -15.48
CA TYR A 99 -2.23 3.32 -15.92
C TYR A 99 -3.34 2.93 -14.92
N MET A 100 -4.12 3.92 -14.53
CA MET A 100 -5.30 3.82 -13.68
C MET A 100 -6.47 3.04 -14.29
N ASP A 101 -6.41 2.78 -15.60
CA ASP A 101 -7.34 1.86 -16.27
C ASP A 101 -7.15 0.40 -15.82
N LEU A 102 -5.93 0.00 -15.42
CA LEU A 102 -5.62 -1.35 -14.96
C LEU A 102 -5.55 -1.42 -13.43
N LYS A 103 -6.73 -1.40 -12.80
CA LYS A 103 -6.92 -1.43 -11.34
C LYS A 103 -6.16 -2.56 -10.64
N ASP A 104 -5.99 -3.70 -11.31
CA ASP A 104 -5.27 -4.87 -10.79
C ASP A 104 -3.79 -4.58 -10.46
N SER A 105 -3.19 -3.59 -11.13
CA SER A 105 -1.81 -3.16 -10.85
C SER A 105 -1.61 -2.65 -9.43
N TYR A 106 -2.70 -2.21 -8.78
CA TYR A 106 -2.71 -1.61 -7.45
C TYR A 106 -3.54 -2.43 -6.45
N ILE A 107 -3.83 -3.70 -6.74
CA ILE A 107 -4.78 -4.50 -5.93
C ILE A 107 -4.42 -4.55 -4.44
N SER A 108 -3.13 -4.76 -4.10
CA SER A 108 -2.70 -4.76 -2.70
C SER A 108 -2.94 -3.42 -2.01
N LEU A 109 -2.69 -2.32 -2.71
CA LEU A 109 -2.86 -0.98 -2.16
C LEU A 109 -4.34 -0.61 -2.02
N VAL A 110 -5.17 -0.99 -3.00
CA VAL A 110 -6.63 -0.84 -2.92
C VAL A 110 -7.17 -1.59 -1.70
N GLU A 111 -6.79 -2.86 -1.53
CA GLU A 111 -7.21 -3.66 -0.38
C GLU A 111 -6.69 -3.06 0.93
N ALA A 112 -5.43 -2.60 0.99
CA ALA A 112 -4.87 -2.00 2.20
C ALA A 112 -5.61 -0.71 2.64
N LEU A 113 -6.04 0.11 1.69
CA LEU A 113 -6.91 1.27 1.97
C LEU A 113 -8.29 0.84 2.45
N GLN A 114 -8.87 -0.21 1.85
CA GLN A 114 -10.13 -0.77 2.35
C GLN A 114 -9.98 -1.33 3.76
N HIS A 115 -8.86 -2.01 4.08
CA HIS A 115 -8.57 -2.48 5.43
C HIS A 115 -8.49 -1.31 6.42
N GLY A 116 -7.79 -0.21 6.08
CA GLY A 116 -7.80 1.01 6.89
C GLY A 116 -9.22 1.54 7.13
N GLY A 117 -10.09 1.46 6.11
CA GLY A 117 -11.52 1.74 6.22
C GLY A 117 -12.26 0.81 7.21
N LEU A 118 -12.02 -0.50 7.14
CA LEU A 118 -12.63 -1.48 8.06
C LEU A 118 -12.30 -1.16 9.52
N HIS A 119 -11.03 -0.89 9.81
CA HIS A 119 -10.55 -0.62 11.17
C HIS A 119 -10.94 0.74 11.72
N THR A 120 -11.34 1.68 10.85
CA THR A 120 -11.81 3.01 11.25
C THR A 120 -13.33 3.18 11.13
N HIS A 121 -14.04 2.10 10.76
CA HIS A 121 -15.46 2.13 10.39
C HIS A 121 -15.80 3.21 9.34
N THR A 122 -14.94 3.33 8.33
CA THR A 122 -15.03 4.33 7.25
C THR A 122 -15.13 3.63 5.90
N ARG A 123 -16.11 4.01 5.10
CA ARG A 123 -16.17 3.59 3.70
C ARG A 123 -15.21 4.42 2.87
N VAL A 124 -14.18 3.78 2.34
CA VAL A 124 -13.17 4.44 1.49
C VAL A 124 -13.58 4.34 0.02
N ARG A 125 -13.85 5.49 -0.61
CA ARG A 125 -14.08 5.61 -2.05
C ARG A 125 -12.78 6.02 -2.73
N ILE A 126 -12.22 5.11 -3.52
CA ILE A 126 -10.96 5.36 -4.22
C ILE A 126 -11.26 5.93 -5.61
N HIS A 127 -10.78 7.14 -5.86
CA HIS A 127 -10.80 7.79 -7.16
C HIS A 127 -9.43 7.61 -7.81
N PHE A 128 -9.39 6.88 -8.92
CA PHE A 128 -8.15 6.70 -9.65
C PHE A 128 -7.95 7.88 -10.59
N VAL A 129 -6.83 8.58 -10.43
CA VAL A 129 -6.48 9.79 -11.19
C VAL A 129 -5.16 9.54 -11.92
N GLU A 130 -5.17 9.74 -13.24
CA GLU A 130 -3.95 9.64 -14.05
C GLU A 130 -3.06 10.85 -13.78
N SER A 131 -1.79 10.60 -13.46
CA SER A 131 -0.86 11.69 -13.15
C SER A 131 -0.54 12.55 -14.37
N THR A 132 -0.70 12.03 -15.59
CA THR A 132 -0.60 12.83 -16.81
C THR A 132 -1.73 13.83 -16.98
N ASP A 133 -2.91 13.56 -16.42
CA ASP A 133 -4.03 14.50 -16.52
C ASP A 133 -3.76 15.68 -15.60
N ILE A 134 -3.18 15.45 -14.42
CA ILE A 134 -2.74 16.51 -13.52
C ILE A 134 -1.65 17.38 -14.16
N GLU A 135 -0.68 16.76 -14.83
CA GLU A 135 0.40 17.48 -15.54
C GLU A 135 -0.15 18.43 -16.63
N ASN A 136 -1.20 18.02 -17.35
CA ASN A 136 -1.76 18.77 -18.47
C ASN A 136 -2.88 19.74 -18.08
N GLU A 137 -3.75 19.33 -17.15
CA GLU A 137 -5.01 20.01 -16.81
C GLU A 137 -4.97 20.68 -15.42
N GLY A 138 -3.96 20.36 -14.61
CA GLY A 138 -3.78 20.89 -13.26
C GLY A 138 -4.44 20.06 -12.16
N THR A 139 -4.40 20.59 -10.93
CA THR A 139 -4.78 19.87 -9.71
C THR A 139 -6.24 20.00 -9.30
N ALA A 140 -7.10 20.62 -10.14
CA ALA A 140 -8.50 20.88 -9.80
C ALA A 140 -9.30 19.61 -9.44
N VAL A 141 -8.95 18.46 -10.00
CA VAL A 141 -9.56 17.15 -9.66
C VAL A 141 -9.33 16.76 -8.19
N LEU A 142 -8.28 17.27 -7.56
CA LEU A 142 -7.91 16.99 -6.17
C LEU A 142 -8.70 17.83 -5.15
N GLU A 143 -9.37 18.91 -5.58
CA GLU A 143 -10.12 19.82 -4.69
C GLU A 143 -11.27 19.15 -3.94
N SER A 144 -11.84 18.10 -4.53
CA SER A 144 -12.96 17.35 -3.95
C SER A 144 -12.53 16.16 -3.09
N MET A 145 -11.23 15.92 -2.95
CA MET A 145 -10.69 14.72 -2.29
C MET A 145 -10.36 15.00 -0.83
N ASN A 146 -10.66 14.05 0.06
CA ASN A 146 -10.35 14.15 1.48
C ASN A 146 -8.93 13.65 1.82
N GLY A 147 -8.31 12.90 0.90
CA GLY A 147 -6.97 12.34 1.07
C GLY A 147 -6.35 11.98 -0.26
N ILE A 148 -5.02 11.93 -0.29
CA ILE A 148 -4.24 11.67 -1.50
C ILE A 148 -3.23 10.57 -1.22
N VAL A 149 -3.15 9.59 -2.13
CA VAL A 149 -2.15 8.53 -2.14
C VAL A 149 -1.41 8.55 -3.46
N VAL A 150 -0.08 8.62 -3.41
CA VAL A 150 0.78 8.43 -4.58
C VAL A 150 1.49 7.07 -4.44
N PRO A 151 1.15 6.07 -5.28
CA PRO A 151 1.70 4.74 -5.18
C PRO A 151 3.11 4.65 -5.79
N GLY A 152 3.72 3.48 -5.63
CA GLY A 152 4.90 3.11 -6.39
C GLY A 152 4.64 3.11 -7.90
N GLY A 153 5.71 3.22 -8.69
CA GLY A 153 5.64 3.16 -10.14
C GLY A 153 7.02 3.05 -10.76
N PHE A 154 7.06 2.83 -12.07
CA PHE A 154 8.29 2.76 -12.85
C PHE A 154 8.20 3.64 -14.09
N GLY A 155 9.33 4.25 -14.44
CA GLY A 155 9.50 5.10 -15.61
C GLY A 155 9.08 6.55 -15.42
N ASP A 156 9.50 7.37 -16.38
CA ASP A 156 9.50 8.83 -16.41
C ASP A 156 8.14 9.51 -16.64
N ARG A 157 7.20 8.83 -17.31
CA ARG A 157 5.93 9.45 -17.68
C ARG A 157 5.06 9.81 -16.47
N GLY A 158 4.61 11.07 -16.44
CA GLY A 158 3.67 11.58 -15.44
C GLY A 158 4.28 11.86 -14.08
N ILE A 159 5.62 11.99 -14.00
CA ILE A 159 6.33 12.33 -12.75
C ILE A 159 6.01 13.76 -12.31
N GLU A 160 5.97 14.72 -13.24
CA GLU A 160 5.69 16.12 -12.89
C GLU A 160 4.28 16.28 -12.30
N GLY A 161 3.27 15.61 -12.86
CA GLY A 161 1.93 15.60 -12.28
C GLY A 161 1.86 14.98 -10.88
N LYS A 162 2.74 14.01 -10.55
CA LYS A 162 2.87 13.51 -9.17
C LYS A 162 3.53 14.53 -8.26
N ILE A 163 4.56 15.24 -8.71
CA ILE A 163 5.20 16.32 -7.95
C ILE A 163 4.19 17.44 -7.65
N GLN A 164 3.40 17.85 -8.65
CA GLN A 164 2.31 18.81 -8.50
C GLN A 164 1.23 18.33 -7.51
N THR A 165 0.93 17.03 -7.51
CA THR A 165 0.02 16.40 -6.55
C THR A 165 0.55 16.50 -5.12
N VAL A 166 1.84 16.22 -4.91
CA VAL A 166 2.45 16.36 -3.57
C VAL A 166 2.42 17.80 -3.11
N GLN A 167 2.78 18.73 -4.01
CA GLN A 167 2.75 20.16 -3.71
C GLN A 167 1.34 20.59 -3.31
N TYR A 168 0.33 20.17 -4.07
CA TYR A 168 -1.07 20.45 -3.75
C TYR A 168 -1.47 19.92 -2.38
N ALA A 169 -1.12 18.66 -2.07
CA ALA A 169 -1.42 18.07 -0.77
C ALA A 169 -0.79 18.88 0.37
N ARG A 170 0.52 19.16 0.26
CA ARG A 170 1.29 19.91 1.25
C ARG A 170 0.75 21.33 1.47
N GLU A 171 0.44 22.05 0.41
CA GLU A 171 0.03 23.46 0.49
C GLU A 171 -1.42 23.63 0.96
N ASN A 172 -2.27 22.64 0.70
CA ASN A 172 -3.70 22.69 1.06
C ASN A 172 -4.03 21.90 2.33
N GLY A 173 -3.05 21.28 2.98
CA GLY A 173 -3.26 20.52 4.22
C GLY A 173 -4.06 19.23 4.00
N VAL A 174 -4.06 18.68 2.78
CA VAL A 174 -4.81 17.46 2.45
C VAL A 174 -3.97 16.25 2.84
N PRO A 175 -4.48 15.34 3.70
CA PRO A 175 -3.75 14.14 4.13
C PRO A 175 -3.07 13.41 2.96
N TYR A 176 -1.76 13.19 3.09
CA TYR A 176 -0.93 12.61 2.05
C TYR A 176 -0.25 11.33 2.51
N LEU A 177 -0.32 10.29 1.68
CA LEU A 177 0.47 9.08 1.81
C LEU A 177 1.25 8.76 0.53
N GLY A 178 2.58 8.82 0.60
CA GLY A 178 3.48 8.43 -0.50
C GLY A 178 4.08 7.04 -0.30
N ILE A 179 4.08 6.20 -1.34
CA ILE A 179 4.66 4.84 -1.27
C ILE A 179 5.73 4.68 -2.36
N CYS A 180 6.94 4.29 -1.97
CA CYS A 180 8.09 4.06 -2.83
C CYS A 180 8.36 5.30 -3.73
N LEU A 181 7.97 5.25 -5.00
CA LEU A 181 8.02 6.43 -5.88
C LEU A 181 7.27 7.64 -5.30
N GLY A 182 6.15 7.42 -4.60
CA GLY A 182 5.43 8.49 -3.89
C GLY A 182 6.26 9.20 -2.81
N MET A 183 7.19 8.50 -2.17
CA MET A 183 8.16 9.13 -1.26
C MET A 183 9.23 9.90 -2.04
N GLN A 184 9.76 9.31 -3.10
CA GLN A 184 10.80 9.94 -3.91
C GLN A 184 10.32 11.27 -4.52
N VAL A 185 9.10 11.32 -5.06
CA VAL A 185 8.54 12.57 -5.59
C VAL A 185 8.24 13.59 -4.49
N ALA A 186 7.96 13.16 -3.26
CA ALA A 186 7.81 14.07 -2.13
C ALA A 186 9.13 14.69 -1.69
N VAL A 187 10.22 13.93 -1.69
CA VAL A 187 11.58 14.46 -1.48
C VAL A 187 11.95 15.46 -2.57
N VAL A 188 11.59 15.18 -3.82
CA VAL A 188 11.85 16.07 -4.96
C VAL A 188 11.03 17.36 -4.86
N GLU A 189 9.75 17.26 -4.49
CA GLU A 189 8.88 18.41 -4.27
C GLU A 189 9.44 19.31 -3.15
N ALA A 190 9.83 18.72 -2.02
CA ALA A 190 10.44 19.45 -0.91
C ALA A 190 11.77 20.11 -1.33
N ALA A 191 12.60 19.42 -2.11
CA ALA A 191 13.84 19.98 -2.62
C ALA A 191 13.60 21.23 -3.49
N ARG A 192 12.65 21.15 -4.42
CA ARG A 192 12.33 22.26 -5.33
C ARG A 192 11.67 23.42 -4.60
N ASN A 193 10.64 23.15 -3.82
CA ASN A 193 9.71 24.17 -3.32
C ASN A 193 10.05 24.67 -1.90
N LEU A 194 10.67 23.84 -1.05
CA LEU A 194 11.05 24.24 0.31
C LEU A 194 12.54 24.63 0.38
N ALA A 195 13.43 23.83 -0.22
CA ALA A 195 14.88 24.05 -0.15
C ALA A 195 15.45 24.92 -1.28
N GLY A 196 14.64 25.33 -2.25
CA GLY A 196 15.03 26.20 -3.37
C GLY A 196 16.00 25.55 -4.37
N LEU A 197 16.07 24.21 -4.41
CA LEU A 197 16.91 23.45 -5.34
C LEU A 197 16.20 23.31 -6.69
N GLU A 198 16.18 24.40 -7.47
CA GLU A 198 15.56 24.43 -8.78
C GLU A 198 16.15 23.34 -9.71
N GLY A 199 15.29 22.55 -10.32
CA GLY A 199 15.70 21.43 -11.17
C GLY A 199 16.06 20.15 -10.42
N ALA A 200 15.86 20.07 -9.09
CA ALA A 200 16.06 18.83 -8.35
C ALA A 200 15.23 17.67 -8.91
N MET A 201 15.87 16.51 -9.04
CA MET A 201 15.20 15.32 -9.58
C MET A 201 15.87 14.02 -9.09
N SER A 202 15.29 12.90 -9.49
CA SER A 202 15.90 11.58 -9.40
C SER A 202 16.71 11.29 -10.66
N THR A 203 17.88 10.68 -10.51
CA THR A 203 18.67 10.18 -11.64
C THR A 203 17.98 9.06 -12.42
N GLU A 204 16.89 8.48 -11.89
CA GLU A 204 15.99 7.59 -12.65
C GLU A 204 15.32 8.32 -13.82
N PHE A 205 14.96 9.59 -13.65
CA PHE A 205 14.15 10.34 -14.62
C PHE A 205 14.94 11.45 -15.33
N ASP A 206 15.92 12.05 -14.64
CA ASP A 206 16.81 13.05 -15.21
C ASP A 206 18.22 12.82 -14.68
N ARG A 207 19.08 12.25 -15.53
CA ARG A 207 20.49 11.99 -15.20
C ARG A 207 21.35 13.25 -15.13
N ASP A 208 20.93 14.32 -15.80
CA ASP A 208 21.70 15.56 -15.91
C ASP A 208 21.19 16.62 -14.92
N THR A 209 20.30 16.25 -13.99
CA THR A 209 19.78 17.15 -12.96
C THR A 209 20.92 17.79 -12.17
N PRO A 210 20.88 19.13 -11.96
CA PRO A 210 21.89 19.80 -11.13
C PRO A 210 21.80 19.36 -9.66
N HIS A 211 20.66 18.81 -9.24
CA HIS A 211 20.39 18.43 -7.85
C HIS A 211 19.78 17.02 -7.76
N PRO A 212 20.61 15.97 -7.83
CA PRO A 212 20.15 14.59 -7.76
C PRO A 212 19.84 14.17 -6.32
N VAL A 213 18.65 14.54 -5.85
CA VAL A 213 18.20 14.28 -4.47
C VAL A 213 17.77 12.83 -4.25
N VAL A 214 17.56 12.08 -5.32
CA VAL A 214 17.31 10.64 -5.30
C VAL A 214 18.19 9.98 -6.37
N GLY A 215 18.91 8.93 -6.02
CA GLY A 215 19.82 8.25 -6.94
C GLY A 215 20.19 6.84 -6.51
N LEU A 216 20.98 6.14 -7.31
CA LEU A 216 21.54 4.84 -6.90
C LEU A 216 22.60 5.08 -5.83
N ILE A 217 22.72 4.17 -4.85
CA ILE A 217 23.73 4.27 -3.77
C ILE A 217 25.15 4.42 -4.35
N THR A 218 25.43 3.77 -5.48
CA THR A 218 26.73 3.78 -6.18
C THR A 218 27.07 5.12 -6.83
N GLU A 219 26.11 6.04 -7.00
CA GLU A 219 26.33 7.32 -7.68
C GLU A 219 27.01 8.37 -6.78
N TRP A 220 27.04 8.17 -5.45
CA TRP A 220 27.43 9.23 -4.49
C TRP A 220 28.54 8.86 -3.49
N GLN A 221 29.20 7.70 -3.63
CA GLN A 221 30.38 7.38 -2.81
C GLN A 221 31.63 8.20 -3.24
N ASP A 222 32.08 9.16 -2.41
CA ASP A 222 33.42 9.13 -1.80
C ASP A 222 33.62 10.06 -0.56
N ALA A 223 34.48 9.60 0.36
CA ALA A 223 35.47 10.43 1.09
C ALA A 223 36.87 9.76 1.12
N SER A 224 37.01 8.60 0.45
CA SER A 224 38.24 7.79 0.31
C SER A 224 38.51 7.31 -1.14
N GLY A 225 37.74 7.79 -2.12
CA GLY A 225 38.09 7.79 -3.56
C GLY A 225 38.02 6.47 -4.33
N ALA A 226 37.36 5.42 -3.85
CA ALA A 226 37.15 4.20 -4.65
C ALA A 226 35.71 4.14 -5.19
N LYS A 227 35.52 4.54 -6.45
CA LYS A 227 34.32 4.23 -7.23
C LYS A 227 34.31 2.74 -7.56
N GLU A 228 33.32 2.00 -7.07
CA GLU A 228 32.88 0.83 -7.81
C GLU A 228 31.94 1.32 -8.91
N GLU A 229 32.45 1.44 -10.13
CA GLU A 229 31.62 1.66 -11.31
C GLU A 229 30.75 0.44 -11.53
N ARG A 230 29.45 0.59 -11.24
CA ARG A 230 28.41 -0.36 -11.58
C ARG A 230 27.40 0.39 -12.42
N ASP A 231 27.45 0.15 -13.72
CA ASP A 231 26.53 0.70 -14.71
C ASP A 231 25.22 -0.11 -14.76
N GLU A 232 24.29 0.29 -15.62
CA GLU A 232 23.02 -0.43 -15.85
C GLU A 232 23.21 -1.86 -16.39
N GLU A 233 24.42 -2.21 -16.85
CA GLU A 233 24.80 -3.57 -17.28
C GLU A 233 25.36 -4.41 -16.14
N SER A 234 25.67 -3.82 -14.97
CA SER A 234 26.06 -4.55 -13.78
C SER A 234 24.90 -5.42 -13.26
N ASP A 235 25.22 -6.64 -12.81
CA ASP A 235 24.25 -7.67 -12.41
C ASP A 235 23.05 -7.07 -11.66
N LEU A 236 21.85 -7.25 -12.24
CA LEU A 236 20.55 -6.76 -11.73
C LEU A 236 20.25 -7.15 -10.27
N GLY A 237 21.06 -8.02 -9.66
CA GLY A 237 20.97 -8.41 -8.25
C GLY A 237 21.69 -7.51 -7.24
N GLY A 238 22.58 -6.60 -7.65
CA GLY A 238 23.49 -5.92 -6.73
C GLY A 238 22.97 -4.64 -6.05
N THR A 239 21.93 -4.00 -6.59
CA THR A 239 21.41 -2.69 -6.11
C THR A 239 19.92 -2.71 -5.76
N MET A 240 19.21 -3.81 -6.02
CA MET A 240 17.78 -3.93 -5.74
C MET A 240 17.57 -4.36 -4.29
N ARG A 241 16.85 -3.54 -3.52
CA ARG A 241 16.38 -3.91 -2.19
C ARG A 241 15.05 -4.64 -2.31
N LEU A 242 15.04 -5.88 -1.82
CA LEU A 242 13.89 -6.79 -1.87
C LEU A 242 13.62 -7.40 -0.50
N GLY A 243 12.34 -7.59 -0.19
CA GLY A 243 11.91 -8.34 0.99
C GLY A 243 11.89 -7.52 2.27
N GLY A 244 11.67 -8.20 3.40
CA GLY A 244 11.54 -7.59 4.72
C GLY A 244 12.88 -7.03 5.22
N GLN A 245 12.91 -5.76 5.64
CA GLN A 245 14.08 -5.11 6.21
C GLN A 245 13.68 -4.28 7.44
N ASP A 246 14.60 -4.17 8.40
CA ASP A 246 14.42 -3.40 9.62
C ASP A 246 14.48 -1.89 9.35
N VAL A 247 13.54 -1.15 9.93
CA VAL A 247 13.50 0.31 9.90
C VAL A 247 13.38 0.82 11.34
N THR A 248 14.26 1.77 11.68
CA THR A 248 14.23 2.50 12.95
C THR A 248 13.55 3.84 12.74
N LEU A 249 12.45 4.07 13.44
CA LEU A 249 11.68 5.30 13.42
C LEU A 249 12.14 6.25 14.52
N VAL A 250 12.08 7.55 14.22
CA VAL A 250 12.37 8.61 15.18
C VAL A 250 11.28 8.63 16.25
N GLU A 251 11.65 8.65 17.53
CA GLU A 251 10.70 8.78 18.64
C GLU A 251 9.82 10.04 18.48
N GLU A 252 8.55 9.94 18.88
CA GLU A 252 7.57 11.04 18.75
C GLU A 252 7.32 11.53 17.32
N SER A 253 7.80 10.85 16.28
CA SER A 253 7.41 11.13 14.89
C SER A 253 5.98 10.68 14.61
N LEU A 254 5.36 11.24 13.56
CA LEU A 254 4.08 10.75 13.05
C LEU A 254 4.19 9.28 12.64
N ALA A 255 5.33 8.87 12.06
CA ALA A 255 5.63 7.47 11.77
C ALA A 255 5.57 6.60 13.04
N ALA A 256 6.32 6.94 14.10
CA ALA A 256 6.38 6.15 15.33
C ALA A 256 5.02 6.09 16.04
N ARG A 257 4.26 7.20 16.06
CA ARG A 257 2.88 7.22 16.57
C ARG A 257 1.95 6.33 15.76
N SER A 258 2.04 6.39 14.43
CA SER A 258 1.21 5.57 13.54
C SER A 258 1.45 4.07 13.74
N TYR A 259 2.70 3.67 14.00
CA TYR A 259 3.07 2.27 14.25
C TYR A 259 2.93 1.83 15.71
N GLY A 260 2.89 2.77 16.67
CA GLY A 260 2.92 2.50 18.11
C GLY A 260 4.25 1.91 18.61
N ARG A 261 5.31 1.99 17.81
CA ARG A 261 6.66 1.45 18.10
C ARG A 261 7.70 2.11 17.19
N THR A 262 8.97 2.06 17.60
CA THR A 262 10.08 2.64 16.83
C THR A 262 10.85 1.65 15.97
N ASN A 263 10.77 0.34 16.24
CA ASN A 263 11.42 -0.66 15.40
C ASN A 263 10.36 -1.45 14.62
N ILE A 264 10.44 -1.40 13.29
CA ILE A 264 9.48 -2.04 12.38
C ILE A 264 10.22 -2.87 11.33
N VAL A 265 9.49 -3.77 10.65
CA VAL A 265 10.00 -4.56 9.52
C VAL A 265 9.03 -4.41 8.37
N GLU A 266 9.52 -3.94 7.22
CA GLU A 266 8.69 -3.68 6.05
C GLU A 266 9.32 -4.20 4.75
N ARG A 267 8.49 -4.35 3.70
CA ARG A 267 8.91 -4.99 2.46
C ARG A 267 9.35 -3.98 1.41
N HIS A 268 10.58 -4.12 0.92
CA HIS A 268 11.16 -3.26 -0.11
C HIS A 268 11.05 -3.86 -1.51
N ARG A 269 10.97 -2.95 -2.50
CA ARG A 269 11.12 -3.27 -3.94
C ARG A 269 11.54 -2.02 -4.73
N HIS A 270 12.76 -1.53 -4.48
CA HIS A 270 13.32 -0.36 -5.18
C HIS A 270 14.84 -0.45 -5.32
N ARG A 271 15.41 0.47 -6.11
CA ARG A 271 16.86 0.61 -6.33
C ARG A 271 17.39 1.99 -5.97
N TYR A 272 16.56 3.01 -6.22
CA TYR A 272 16.91 4.41 -5.98
C TYR A 272 16.61 4.78 -4.53
N GLU A 273 17.53 5.52 -3.94
CA GLU A 273 17.56 5.95 -2.55
C GLU A 273 17.66 7.47 -2.46
N VAL A 274 17.26 8.03 -1.33
CA VAL A 274 17.49 9.45 -1.04
C VAL A 274 18.99 9.70 -0.92
N ASN A 275 19.47 10.74 -1.59
CA ASN A 275 20.86 11.16 -1.53
C ASN A 275 21.12 11.89 -0.20
N ASN A 276 21.78 11.20 0.74
CA ASN A 276 22.06 11.72 2.08
C ASN A 276 22.87 13.03 2.09
N ASN A 277 23.56 13.41 1.01
CA ASN A 277 24.23 14.70 0.89
C ASN A 277 23.26 15.90 0.98
N TYR A 278 21.99 15.70 0.63
CA TYR A 278 20.94 16.72 0.72
C TYR A 278 20.15 16.66 2.03
N ARG A 279 20.36 15.65 2.88
CA ARG A 279 19.54 15.40 4.07
C ARG A 279 19.51 16.61 5.02
N ALA A 280 20.67 17.19 5.32
CA ALA A 280 20.75 18.34 6.23
C ALA A 280 19.99 19.56 5.68
N GLN A 281 20.19 19.88 4.39
CA GLN A 281 19.52 21.00 3.74
C GLN A 281 17.99 20.80 3.67
N LEU A 282 17.52 19.58 3.40
CA LEU A 282 16.10 19.27 3.35
C LEU A 282 15.46 19.30 4.74
N SER A 283 16.17 18.88 5.79
CA SER A 283 15.71 19.02 7.17
C SER A 283 15.59 20.47 7.61
N GLU A 284 16.56 21.32 7.26
CA GLU A 284 16.48 22.76 7.52
C GLU A 284 15.31 23.43 6.77
N ALA A 285 14.91 22.88 5.63
CA ALA A 285 13.77 23.34 4.85
C ALA A 285 12.41 22.82 5.36
N GLY A 286 12.39 21.94 6.36
CA GLY A 286 11.16 21.46 7.02
C GLY A 286 10.75 20.02 6.69
N LEU A 287 11.60 19.23 6.03
CA LEU A 287 11.36 17.80 5.81
C LEU A 287 11.99 16.94 6.92
N THR A 288 11.17 16.23 7.67
CA THR A 288 11.63 15.34 8.75
C THR A 288 11.88 13.94 8.21
N PHE A 289 13.08 13.40 8.42
CA PHE A 289 13.45 12.03 8.07
C PHE A 289 13.11 11.09 9.22
N SER A 290 11.85 10.65 9.28
CA SER A 290 11.28 9.94 10.43
C SER A 290 11.58 8.44 10.49
N GLY A 291 12.21 7.86 9.47
CA GLY A 291 12.62 6.46 9.48
C GLY A 291 13.90 6.21 8.68
N VAL A 292 14.80 5.41 9.23
CA VAL A 292 16.06 5.00 8.58
C VAL A 292 16.32 3.50 8.72
N SER A 293 17.02 2.92 7.75
CA SER A 293 17.54 1.55 7.84
C SER A 293 18.80 1.48 8.69
N VAL A 294 19.27 0.24 8.92
CA VAL A 294 20.56 -0.04 9.59
C VAL A 294 21.75 0.59 8.85
N ASP A 295 21.64 0.76 7.52
CA ASP A 295 22.68 1.33 6.67
C ASP A 295 22.53 2.85 6.48
N ASP A 296 21.72 3.52 7.32
CA ASP A 296 21.40 4.96 7.26
C ASP A 296 20.75 5.40 5.93
N LEU A 297 20.08 4.48 5.24
CA LEU A 297 19.21 4.82 4.11
C LEU A 297 17.89 5.36 4.64
N VAL A 298 17.39 6.43 4.03
CA VAL A 298 16.10 7.03 4.39
C VAL A 298 14.96 6.12 3.96
N GLU A 299 14.08 5.80 4.90
CA GLU A 299 12.93 4.91 4.68
C GLU A 299 11.59 5.59 4.85
N MET A 300 11.53 6.66 5.63
CA MET A 300 10.32 7.45 5.82
C MET A 300 10.64 8.93 5.94
N VAL A 301 9.75 9.74 5.38
CA VAL A 301 9.76 11.20 5.52
C VAL A 301 8.37 11.71 5.90
N GLU A 302 8.34 12.80 6.64
CA GLU A 302 7.13 13.49 7.06
C GLU A 302 7.33 15.01 7.12
N ILE A 303 6.22 15.74 7.21
CA ILE A 303 6.21 17.19 7.42
C ILE A 303 5.43 17.46 8.71
N GLU A 304 6.11 17.96 9.74
CA GLU A 304 5.56 18.11 11.09
C GLU A 304 4.39 19.09 11.16
N ASP A 305 4.44 20.18 10.40
CA ASP A 305 3.39 21.22 10.39
C ASP A 305 2.17 20.87 9.50
N HIS A 306 2.12 19.66 8.95
CA HIS A 306 1.03 19.20 8.10
C HIS A 306 0.08 18.24 8.85
N PRO A 307 -1.26 18.32 8.67
CA PRO A 307 -2.22 17.50 9.41
C PRO A 307 -1.92 15.99 9.36
N PHE A 308 -1.57 15.49 8.18
CA PHE A 308 -1.00 14.16 7.99
C PHE A 308 -0.20 14.14 6.69
N PHE A 309 1.13 14.14 6.77
CA PHE A 309 2.00 13.97 5.60
C PHE A 309 3.02 12.92 5.92
N LEU A 310 2.88 11.74 5.32
CA LEU A 310 3.79 10.63 5.55
C LEU A 310 4.12 9.96 4.23
N ALA A 311 5.38 9.64 4.00
CA ALA A 311 5.77 8.85 2.85
C ALA A 311 6.84 7.84 3.23
N SER A 312 6.73 6.63 2.66
CA SER A 312 7.64 5.51 2.93
C SER A 312 8.25 4.97 1.66
N GLN A 313 9.49 4.49 1.75
CA GLN A 313 10.21 3.88 0.64
C GLN A 313 9.78 2.42 0.40
N PHE A 314 9.41 1.73 1.48
CA PHE A 314 8.84 0.38 1.46
C PHE A 314 7.36 0.36 1.03
N HIS A 315 6.84 -0.86 0.86
CA HIS A 315 5.47 -1.18 0.46
C HIS A 315 4.65 -1.76 1.63
N PRO A 316 4.03 -0.90 2.47
CA PRO A 316 3.22 -1.36 3.61
C PRO A 316 1.96 -2.12 3.17
N GLU A 317 1.53 -1.98 1.92
CA GLU A 317 0.37 -2.69 1.39
C GLU A 317 0.59 -4.21 1.33
N PHE A 318 1.83 -4.68 1.35
CA PHE A 318 2.15 -6.12 1.32
C PHE A 318 2.06 -6.80 2.69
N THR A 319 1.99 -6.02 3.77
CA THR A 319 1.87 -6.48 5.16
C THR A 319 0.49 -6.18 5.73
N SER A 320 -0.39 -5.54 4.96
CA SER A 320 -1.79 -5.29 5.31
C SER A 320 -2.67 -6.52 5.13
N ASN A 321 -3.62 -6.73 6.05
CA ASN A 321 -4.62 -7.77 5.95
C ASN A 321 -5.96 -7.30 6.54
N PRO A 322 -7.10 -7.90 6.19
CA PRO A 322 -8.40 -7.39 6.61
C PRO A 322 -8.72 -7.57 8.10
N ARG A 323 -8.01 -8.48 8.80
CA ARG A 323 -8.29 -8.82 10.21
C ARG A 323 -7.52 -7.94 11.18
N ASP A 324 -6.24 -7.68 10.88
CA ASP A 324 -5.36 -6.87 11.74
C ASP A 324 -5.14 -5.45 11.18
N GLY A 325 -5.42 -5.25 9.89
CA GLY A 325 -5.20 -4.00 9.19
C GLY A 325 -3.72 -3.77 8.92
N HIS A 326 -3.36 -2.49 8.79
CA HIS A 326 -1.97 -2.06 8.80
C HIS A 326 -1.90 -0.68 9.47
N PRO A 327 -1.00 -0.45 10.45
CA PRO A 327 -1.03 0.75 11.28
C PRO A 327 -0.98 2.06 10.48
N LEU A 328 -0.12 2.11 9.45
CA LEU A 328 0.01 3.27 8.57
C LEU A 328 -1.25 3.55 7.72
N PHE A 329 -1.96 2.53 7.24
CA PHE A 329 -3.22 2.74 6.49
C PHE A 329 -4.37 3.11 7.42
N THR A 330 -4.46 2.50 8.60
CA THR A 330 -5.44 2.87 9.63
C THR A 330 -5.24 4.32 10.07
N SER A 331 -4.00 4.74 10.31
CA SER A 331 -3.65 6.12 10.69
C SER A 331 -3.97 7.10 9.56
N PHE A 332 -3.61 6.77 8.32
CA PHE A 332 -3.94 7.61 7.16
C PHE A 332 -5.46 7.79 6.98
N VAL A 333 -6.24 6.71 6.99
CA VAL A 333 -7.70 6.79 6.82
C VAL A 333 -8.36 7.54 7.99
N THR A 334 -7.80 7.44 9.20
CA THR A 334 -8.25 8.22 10.36
C THR A 334 -8.06 9.72 10.11
N ALA A 335 -6.87 10.14 9.69
CA ALA A 335 -6.58 11.54 9.36
C ALA A 335 -7.44 12.07 8.19
N VAL A 336 -7.68 11.24 7.17
CA VAL A 336 -8.59 11.56 6.05
C VAL A 336 -10.01 11.79 6.54
N ARG A 337 -10.49 10.96 7.46
CA ARG A 337 -11.82 11.09 8.04
C ARG A 337 -11.96 12.36 8.87
N GLU A 338 -10.96 12.69 9.68
CA GLU A 338 -10.93 13.93 10.48
C GLU A 338 -10.96 15.16 9.56
N HIS A 339 -10.10 15.17 8.54
CA HIS A 339 -10.07 16.22 7.52
C HIS A 339 -11.43 16.38 6.82
N ALA A 340 -12.10 15.28 6.46
CA ALA A 340 -13.43 15.30 5.86
C ALA A 340 -14.52 15.86 6.79
N ALA A 341 -14.40 15.65 8.10
CA ALA A 341 -15.33 16.17 9.09
C ALA A 341 -15.15 17.67 9.36
N GLY A 342 -14.10 18.30 8.82
CA GLY A 342 -13.70 19.67 9.18
C GLY A 342 -13.16 19.77 10.61
N GLU A 343 -12.88 18.62 11.24
CA GLU A 343 -12.13 18.52 12.47
C GLU A 343 -10.68 18.61 12.04
N LEU A 344 -9.99 19.70 12.37
CA LEU A 344 -8.52 19.65 12.40
C LEU A 344 -8.17 18.45 13.28
N PRO A 345 -7.33 17.50 12.81
CA PRO A 345 -6.81 16.47 13.69
C PRO A 345 -6.37 17.15 14.97
N GLU A 346 -6.91 16.74 16.13
CA GLU A 346 -6.31 17.11 17.40
C GLU A 346 -4.89 16.58 17.30
N ALA A 347 -3.92 17.46 17.01
CA ALA A 347 -2.51 17.13 17.01
C ALA A 347 -2.26 16.32 18.27
N ALA A 348 -2.00 15.02 18.07
CA ALA A 348 -2.14 13.95 19.05
C ALA A 348 -1.97 14.43 20.50
N GLN A 349 -3.08 14.75 21.17
CA GLN A 349 -3.04 15.08 22.60
C GLN A 349 -3.06 13.78 23.41
N ALA A 350 -1.87 13.23 23.66
CA ALA A 350 -1.41 12.68 24.95
C ALA A 350 -0.07 11.95 24.79
#